data_AF-A0A967Z4X3-F1
#
_entry.id   AF-A0A967Z4X3-F1
#
_cell.length_a   1.000
_cell.length_b   1.000
_cell.length_c   1.000
_cell.angle_alpha   90.00
_cell.angle_beta   90.00
_cell.angle_gamma   90.00
#
_symmetry.space_group_name_H-M   'P 1'
#
loop_
_entity.id
_entity.type
_entity.pdbx_description
1 polymer ?
#
loop_
_entity_poly.entity_id
_entity_poly.type
_entity_poly.pdbx_seq_one_letter_code
_entity_poly.pdbx_strand_id
1 'polypeptide(L)' 'SGVVCTADDTHGRATVVELAKKHGIAERVFPIGRLDLDTTGLLLLTNDGDLSHRLTHPSM' A
#
# COMPACT_ATOMS: atom_id res chain seq x y z
N SER A 1 -13.61 -1.13 5.84
CA SER A 1 -13.64 -1.40 4.38
C SER A 1 -13.78 -0.06 3.66
N GLY A 2 -13.10 0.13 2.53
CA GLY A 2 -13.17 1.40 1.76
C GLY A 2 -11.86 2.16 1.54
N VAL A 3 -10.69 1.52 1.65
CA VAL A 3 -9.39 2.14 1.33
C VAL A 3 -8.77 1.42 0.14
N VAL A 4 -8.37 2.18 -0.88
CA VAL A 4 -7.83 1.61 -2.13
C VAL A 4 -6.33 1.34 -2.00
N CYS A 5 -5.89 0.14 -2.39
CA CYS A 5 -4.48 -0.23 -2.51
C CYS A 5 -3.83 0.42 -3.75
N THR A 6 -3.62 1.73 -3.69
CA THR A 6 -2.86 2.47 -4.71
C THR A 6 -2.05 3.58 -4.05
N ALA A 7 -0.93 3.95 -4.68
CA ALA A 7 -0.15 5.12 -4.30
C ALA A 7 -0.70 6.42 -4.90
N ASP A 8 -1.56 6.31 -5.92
CA ASP A 8 -2.20 7.43 -6.61
C ASP A 8 -3.60 6.98 -7.06
N ASP A 9 -4.65 7.66 -6.60
CA ASP A 9 -6.04 7.37 -7.01
C ASP A 9 -6.59 8.51 -7.86
N THR A 10 -6.99 8.18 -9.09
CA THR A 10 -7.56 9.14 -10.05
C THR A 10 -9.02 9.48 -9.80
N HIS A 11 -9.66 8.87 -8.80
CA HIS A 11 -11.09 8.98 -8.51
C HIS A 11 -11.39 9.60 -7.13
N GLY A 12 -10.37 10.17 -6.46
CA GLY A 12 -10.53 10.87 -5.18
C GLY A 12 -10.87 9.97 -3.99
N ARG A 13 -10.60 8.66 -4.07
CA ARG A 13 -10.84 7.70 -2.98
C ARG A 13 -9.66 7.71 -2.01
N ALA A 14 -9.96 7.47 -0.74
CA ALA A 14 -8.93 7.36 0.29
C ALA A 14 -7.97 6.20 -0.01
N THR A 15 -6.67 6.49 -0.05
CA THR A 15 -5.63 5.48 -0.33
C THR A 15 -4.96 4.97 0.94
N VAL A 16 -4.34 3.79 0.85
CA VAL A 16 -3.55 3.23 1.97
C VAL A 16 -2.37 4.12 2.36
N VAL A 17 -1.83 4.91 1.42
CA VAL A 17 -0.74 5.87 1.68
C VAL A 17 -1.25 7.09 2.44
N GLU A 18 -2.42 7.61 2.11
CA GLU A 18 -3.04 8.69 2.88
C GLU A 18 -3.41 8.25 4.29
N LEU A 19 -3.89 7.01 4.44
CA LEU A 19 -4.14 6.43 5.75
C LEU A 19 -2.84 6.38 6.59
N ALA A 20 -1.74 5.90 6.01
CA ALA A 20 -0.43 5.88 6.70
C ALA A 20 0.03 7.27 7.14
N LYS A 21 -0.14 8.29 6.29
CA LYS A 21 0.15 9.69 6.63
C LYS A 21 -0.71 10.20 7.80
N LYS A 22 -2.00 9.88 7.82
CA LYS A 22 -2.90 10.20 8.94
C LYS A 22 -2.47 9.54 10.26
N HIS A 23 -1.79 8.40 10.18
CA HIS A 23 -1.20 7.72 11.33
C HIS A 23 0.22 8.19 11.69
N GLY A 24 0.72 9.26 11.09
CA GLY A 24 1.98 9.89 11.46
C GLY A 24 3.21 9.36 10.72
N ILE A 25 3.05 8.53 9.69
CA ILE A 25 4.16 8.14 8.81
C ILE A 25 4.46 9.31 7.86
N ALA A 26 5.59 9.98 8.08
CA ALA A 26 6.02 11.13 7.29
C ALA A 26 6.77 10.71 6.02
N GLU A 27 7.38 9.52 6.03
CA GLU A 27 8.14 8.96 4.93
C GLU A 27 7.25 8.59 3.75
N ARG A 28 7.81 8.70 2.54
CA ARG A 28 7.16 8.21 1.34
C ARG A 28 7.21 6.68 1.30
N VAL A 29 6.08 6.05 1.60
CA VAL A 29 5.89 4.59 1.55
C VAL A 29 4.94 4.20 0.41
N PHE A 30 5.01 2.94 -0.01
CA PHE A 30 4.15 2.33 -1.02
C PHE A 30 3.77 0.90 -0.62
N PRO A 31 2.61 0.40 -1.08
CA PRO A 31 2.12 -0.93 -0.69
C PRO A 31 2.95 -2.04 -1.36
N ILE A 32 3.20 -3.09 -0.59
CA ILE A 32 3.73 -4.37 -1.08
C ILE A 32 2.54 -5.27 -1.36
N GLY A 33 2.32 -5.58 -2.64
CA GLY A 33 1.18 -6.38 -3.09
C GLY A 33 -0.12 -5.57 -3.21
N ARG A 34 -1.25 -6.28 -3.25
CA ARG A 34 -2.58 -5.70 -3.47
C ARG A 34 -3.61 -6.37 -2.57
N LEU A 35 -4.53 -5.57 -2.05
CA LEU A 35 -5.77 -6.02 -1.44
C LEU A 35 -6.94 -5.45 -2.23
N ASP A 36 -7.93 -6.29 -2.54
CA ASP A 36 -9.15 -5.82 -3.19
C ASP A 36 -9.99 -4.97 -2.23
N LEU A 37 -10.78 -4.03 -2.77
CA LEU A 37 -11.49 -3.00 -2.00
C LEU A 37 -12.40 -3.57 -0.89
N ASP A 38 -13.05 -4.69 -1.21
CA ASP A 38 -14.01 -5.35 -0.33
C ASP A 38 -13.36 -6.44 0.55
N THR A 39 -12.03 -6.55 0.52
CA THR A 39 -11.26 -7.51 1.31
C THR A 39 -10.65 -6.84 2.53
N THR A 40 -10.54 -7.58 3.63
CA THR A 40 -9.75 -7.20 4.81
C THR A 40 -8.57 -8.15 4.97
N GLY A 41 -7.43 -7.62 5.40
CA GLY A 41 -6.21 -8.40 5.53
C GLY A 41 -5.03 -7.55 5.95
N LEU A 42 -3.88 -8.20 6.12
CA LEU A 42 -2.62 -7.53 6.35
C LEU A 42 -2.07 -7.00 5.02
N LEU A 43 -1.69 -5.73 4.98
CA LEU A 43 -1.00 -5.09 3.86
C LEU A 43 0.29 -4.45 4.38
N LEU A 44 1.42 -4.79 3.77
CA LEU A 44 2.71 -4.23 4.13
C LEU A 44 2.96 -2.94 3.32
N LEU A 45 3.58 -1.95 3.95
CA LEU A 45 4.01 -0.70 3.34
C LEU A 45 5.52 -0.57 3.54
N THR A 46 6.25 -0.11 2.53
CA THR A 46 7.70 0.10 2.62
C THR A 46 8.13 1.34 1.84
N ASN A 47 9.27 1.91 2.21
CA ASN A 47 10.02 2.88 1.42
C ASN A 47 11.25 2.25 0.73
N ASP A 48 11.51 0.96 0.98
CA ASP A 48 12.59 0.17 0.41
C ASP A 48 12.11 -0.61 -0.83
N GLY A 49 12.63 -0.21 -2.00
CA GLY A 49 12.32 -0.84 -3.28
C GLY A 49 12.82 -2.27 -3.42
N ASP A 50 13.98 -2.59 -2.83
CA ASP A 50 14.60 -3.90 -2.92
C ASP A 50 13.81 -4.92 -2.08
N LEU A 51 13.37 -4.50 -0.89
CA LEU A 51 12.47 -5.32 -0.06
C LEU A 51 11.15 -5.60 -0.78
N SER A 52 10.57 -4.58 -1.40
CA SER A 52 9.33 -4.74 -2.16
C SER A 52 9.51 -5.71 -3.33
N HIS A 53 10.58 -5.57 -4.09
CA HIS A 53 10.89 -6.45 -5.22
C HIS A 53 11.02 -7.90 -4.76
N ARG A 54 11.72 -8.15 -3.65
CA ARG A 54 11.88 -9.49 -3.07
C ARG A 54 10.58 -10.12 -2.57
N LEU A 55 9.65 -9.31 -2.04
CA LEU A 55 8.39 -9.80 -1.48
C LEU A 55 7.25 -9.90 -2.51
N THR A 56 7.35 -9.16 -3.64
CA THR A 56 6.31 -9.15 -4.68
C THR A 56 6.65 -10.02 -5.88
N HIS A 57 7.91 -10.38 -6.11
CA HIS A 57 8.27 -11.33 -7.17
C HIS A 57 7.69 -12.70 -6.86
N PRO A 58 6.77 -13.23 -7.69
CA PRO A 58 6.44 -14.64 -7.63
C PRO A 58 7.63 -15.39 -8.23
N SER A 59 8.21 -16.28 -7.43
CA SER A 59 9.38 -17.14 -7.73
C SER A 59 10.75 -16.50 -7.49
N MET A 60 11.82 -17.14 -6.99
CA MET A 60 12.16 -18.56 -6.77
C MET A 60 11.40 -19.61 -7.57
#